data_AF-A0A2T0UEH6-F1
#
_entry.id   AF-A0A2T0UEH6-F1
#
_cell.length_a   1.000
_cell.length_b   1.000
_cell.length_c   1.000
_cell.angle_alpha   90.00
_cell.angle_beta   90.00
_cell.angle_gamma   90.00
#
_symmetry.space_group_name_H-M   'P 1'
#
loop_
_entity.id
_entity.type
_entity.pdbx_description
1 polymer ?
#
loop_
_entity_poly.entity_id
_entity_poly.type
_entity_poly.pdbx_seq_one_letter_code
_entity_poly.pdbx_strand_id
1 'polypeptide(L)'
;MADPADAYLDPEGKGMRLSRRLVLVALALLALTISVWTATRPNLNSIFLSARFPNPVAAISWVILLVLLLFQVSAKIRPFTIGIAFILAFPMPLYGAVGATALYGQFVMDRVPAEVSAVGAAPGRGPYVVTYRFVDGSTERGTWEYVSPYGSRGDANYTAPSVGTEVTVMRDPRGVLPPRTASRTEGTPEGTTSALLYATPALLGTVVLSAVIASVLTRRRSFITDSSRPGVSPAAAGDAPSAPGPSS
;
A
#
# COMPACT_ATOMS: atom_id res chain seq x y z
N MET A 1 -12.83 9.92 54.80
CA MET A 1 -13.93 9.45 53.94
C MET A 1 -13.79 10.21 52.64
N ALA A 2 -13.24 9.56 51.61
CA ALA A 2 -13.03 10.18 50.31
C ALA A 2 -14.39 10.30 49.60
N ASP A 3 -14.62 11.46 48.98
CA ASP A 3 -15.84 11.79 48.28
C ASP A 3 -15.99 10.88 47.04
N PRO A 4 -17.11 10.17 46.84
CA PRO A 4 -17.35 9.37 45.63
C PRO A 4 -17.32 10.20 44.33
N ALA A 5 -17.30 11.53 44.41
CA ALA A 5 -17.10 12.42 43.27
C ALA A 5 -15.66 12.38 42.70
N ASP A 6 -14.66 12.00 43.49
CA ASP A 6 -13.25 11.96 43.02
C ASP A 6 -12.96 10.76 42.10
N ALA A 7 -13.83 9.74 42.10
CA ALA A 7 -13.76 8.61 41.16
C ALA A 7 -14.20 8.96 39.73
N TYR A 8 -14.82 10.14 39.52
CA TYR A 8 -15.20 10.62 38.18
C TYR A 8 -14.08 11.37 37.45
N LEU A 9 -12.96 11.63 38.12
CA LEU A 9 -11.76 12.22 37.54
C LEU A 9 -10.75 11.15 37.11
N ASP A 10 -11.24 10.02 36.61
CA ASP A 10 -10.39 9.06 35.92
C ASP A 10 -10.40 9.37 34.40
N PRO A 11 -9.44 10.15 33.87
CA PRO A 11 -9.36 10.42 32.44
C PRO A 11 -8.99 9.16 31.62
N GLU A 12 -8.74 8.03 32.28
CA GLU A 12 -8.26 6.78 31.66
C GLU A 12 -9.37 5.98 30.96
N GLY A 13 -10.65 6.30 31.18
CA GLY A 13 -11.77 5.69 30.44
C GLY A 13 -12.00 6.21 29.01
N LYS A 14 -11.22 7.21 28.56
CA LYS A 14 -11.33 7.79 27.22
C LYS A 14 -10.30 7.16 26.30
N GLY A 15 -10.75 6.57 25.20
CA GLY A 15 -9.91 5.92 24.19
C GLY A 15 -8.71 6.74 23.72
N MET A 16 -7.81 6.12 22.95
CA MET A 16 -6.46 6.61 22.60
C MET A 16 -6.34 8.13 22.42
N ARG A 17 -5.40 8.77 23.15
CA ARG A 17 -5.09 10.22 23.09
C ARG A 17 -4.80 10.67 21.65
N LEU A 18 -5.18 11.90 21.29
CA LEU A 18 -4.98 12.47 19.94
C LEU A 18 -3.52 12.40 19.48
N SER A 19 -2.56 12.69 20.36
CA SER A 19 -1.13 12.60 20.05
C SER A 19 -0.72 11.19 19.61
N ARG A 20 -1.24 10.14 20.27
CA ARG A 20 -0.97 8.74 19.89
C ARG A 20 -1.60 8.38 18.53
N ARG A 21 -2.78 8.95 18.20
CA ARG A 21 -3.42 8.77 16.88
C ARG A 21 -2.62 9.43 15.77
N LEU A 22 -2.12 10.64 16.02
CA LEU A 22 -1.24 11.33 15.08
C LEU A 22 0.04 10.52 14.82
N VAL A 23 0.67 10.00 15.88
CA VAL A 23 1.84 9.13 15.74
C VAL A 23 1.49 7.87 14.95
N LEU A 24 0.36 7.21 15.23
CA LEU A 24 -0.06 6.02 14.50
C LEU A 24 -0.28 6.31 13.00
N VAL A 25 -0.97 7.40 12.66
CA VAL A 25 -1.17 7.84 11.27
C VAL A 25 0.16 8.15 10.60
N ALA A 26 1.04 8.89 11.27
CA ALA A 26 2.36 9.24 10.74
C ALA A 26 3.21 7.99 10.48
N LEU A 27 3.22 7.03 11.40
CA LEU A 27 3.92 5.76 11.23
C LEU A 27 3.33 4.93 10.09
N ALA A 28 2.00 4.89 9.94
CA ALA A 28 1.36 4.17 8.84
C ALA A 28 1.71 4.79 7.48
N LEU A 29 1.63 6.11 7.36
CA LEU A 29 2.02 6.83 6.15
C LEU A 29 3.51 6.66 5.85
N LEU A 30 4.36 6.69 6.88
CA LEU A 30 5.79 6.46 6.73
C LEU A 30 6.08 5.03 6.25
N ALA A 31 5.43 4.02 6.83
CA ALA A 31 5.58 2.63 6.41
C ALA A 31 5.14 2.43 4.94
N LEU A 32 4.00 3.00 4.55
CA LEU A 32 3.54 2.97 3.16
C LEU A 32 4.53 3.66 2.22
N THR A 33 4.98 4.87 2.59
CA THR A 33 5.93 5.66 1.81
C THR A 33 7.26 4.94 1.63
N ILE A 34 7.82 4.37 2.70
CA ILE A 34 9.05 3.57 2.64
C ILE A 34 8.84 2.36 1.72
N SER A 35 7.69 1.68 1.84
CA SER A 35 7.39 0.51 1.03
C SER A 35 7.34 0.84 -0.47
N VAL A 36 6.64 1.92 -0.85
CA VAL A 36 6.58 2.38 -2.24
C VAL A 36 7.94 2.92 -2.71
N TRP A 37 8.63 3.70 -1.87
CA TRP A 37 9.95 4.27 -2.19
C TRP A 37 10.98 3.17 -2.48
N THR A 38 11.04 2.13 -1.66
CA THR A 38 11.95 1.00 -1.88
C THR A 38 11.67 0.27 -3.19
N ALA A 39 10.40 0.14 -3.59
CA ALA A 39 10.05 -0.43 -4.88
C ALA A 39 10.50 0.44 -6.07
N THR A 40 10.60 1.76 -5.87
CA THR A 40 11.16 2.71 -6.84
C THR A 40 12.69 2.89 -6.73
N ARG A 41 13.36 2.18 -5.82
CA ARG A 41 14.83 2.15 -5.73
C ARG A 41 15.30 0.71 -5.52
N PRO A 42 15.09 -0.15 -6.53
CA PRO A 42 15.36 -1.56 -6.38
C PRO A 42 16.86 -1.81 -6.21
N ASN A 43 17.20 -2.69 -5.27
CA ASN A 43 18.53 -3.25 -5.21
C ASN A 43 18.55 -4.47 -6.14
N LEU A 44 19.20 -4.30 -7.30
CA LEU A 44 19.29 -5.33 -8.34
C LEU A 44 19.95 -6.64 -7.86
N ASN A 45 20.68 -6.62 -6.74
CA ASN A 45 21.30 -7.82 -6.17
C ASN A 45 20.43 -8.50 -5.09
N SER A 46 19.26 -7.97 -4.75
CA SER A 46 18.40 -8.47 -3.69
C SER A 46 17.06 -8.97 -4.22
N ILE A 47 16.67 -10.18 -3.79
CA ILE A 47 15.35 -10.75 -4.10
C ILE A 47 14.23 -9.94 -3.41
N PHE A 48 14.51 -9.42 -2.20
CA PHE A 48 13.53 -8.75 -1.34
C PHE A 48 13.33 -7.26 -1.62
N LEU A 49 14.24 -6.65 -2.38
CA LEU A 49 14.20 -5.24 -2.80
C LEU A 49 14.19 -5.14 -4.33
N SER A 50 13.52 -6.09 -4.98
CA SER A 50 13.40 -6.15 -6.43
C SER A 50 12.43 -5.09 -6.95
N ALA A 51 12.58 -4.73 -8.22
CA ALA A 51 11.70 -3.75 -8.87
C ALA A 51 10.25 -4.22 -8.79
N ARG A 52 9.33 -3.29 -8.47
CA ARG A 52 7.87 -3.50 -8.34
C ARG A 52 7.41 -4.30 -7.12
N PHE A 53 8.31 -4.86 -6.32
CA PHE A 53 7.95 -5.52 -5.07
C PHE A 53 8.14 -4.58 -3.88
N PRO A 54 7.13 -4.43 -3.01
CA PRO A 54 7.27 -3.64 -1.79
C PRO A 54 8.25 -4.32 -0.83
N ASN A 55 9.03 -3.52 -0.09
CA ASN A 55 9.87 -4.05 0.98
C ASN A 55 9.00 -4.85 1.99
N PRO A 56 9.32 -6.14 2.24
CA PRO A 56 8.46 -7.02 3.03
C PRO A 56 8.32 -6.55 4.48
N VAL A 57 9.38 -5.99 5.08
CA VAL A 57 9.34 -5.47 6.45
C VAL A 57 8.42 -4.25 6.54
N ALA A 58 8.53 -3.33 5.58
CA ALA A 58 7.66 -2.16 5.50
C ALA A 58 6.21 -2.55 5.20
N ALA A 59 5.99 -3.55 4.33
CA ALA A 59 4.66 -4.06 4.01
C ALA A 59 3.98 -4.75 5.21
N ILE A 60 4.72 -5.58 5.96
CA ILE A 60 4.20 -6.19 7.20
C ILE A 60 3.85 -5.11 8.23
N SER A 61 4.75 -4.14 8.41
CA SER A 61 4.52 -3.00 9.31
C SER A 61 3.28 -2.20 8.90
N TRP A 62 3.09 -1.96 7.60
CA TRP A 62 1.90 -1.33 7.04
C TRP A 62 0.62 -2.09 7.41
N VAL A 63 0.59 -3.41 7.22
CA VAL A 63 -0.60 -4.22 7.54
C VAL A 63 -0.95 -4.12 9.02
N ILE A 64 0.03 -4.23 9.90
CA ILE A 64 -0.16 -4.09 11.35
C ILE A 64 -0.73 -2.70 11.68
N LEU A 65 -0.11 -1.64 11.15
CA LEU A 65 -0.53 -0.25 11.40
C LEU A 65 -1.91 0.05 10.80
N LEU A 66 -2.24 -0.51 9.64
CA LEU A 66 -3.55 -0.39 9.01
C LEU A 66 -4.64 -1.01 9.89
N VAL A 67 -4.41 -2.23 10.40
CA VAL A 67 -5.34 -2.89 11.31
C VAL A 67 -5.54 -2.06 12.58
N LEU A 68 -4.45 -1.56 13.17
CA LEU A 68 -4.51 -0.66 14.33
C LEU A 68 -5.30 0.62 14.02
N LEU A 69 -5.11 1.23 12.85
CA LEU A 69 -5.87 2.42 12.43
C LEU A 69 -7.36 2.11 12.25
N LEU A 70 -7.69 0.99 11.62
CA LEU A 70 -9.08 0.58 11.40
C LEU A 70 -9.83 0.33 12.70
N PHE A 71 -9.15 -0.18 13.74
CA PHE A 71 -9.75 -0.29 15.06
C PHE A 71 -10.00 1.06 15.77
N GLN A 72 -9.34 2.13 15.32
CA GLN A 72 -9.59 3.49 15.81
C GLN A 72 -10.70 4.21 15.05
N VAL A 73 -11.24 3.62 13.98
CA VAL A 73 -12.38 4.14 13.23
C VAL A 73 -13.63 4.18 14.13
N SER A 74 -14.60 5.02 13.78
CA SER A 74 -15.78 5.23 14.62
C SER A 74 -16.59 3.94 14.86
N ALA A 75 -17.04 3.75 16.10
CA ALA A 75 -18.01 2.73 16.47
C ALA A 75 -19.35 2.80 15.69
N LYS A 76 -19.69 3.97 15.13
CA LYS A 76 -20.89 4.16 14.30
C LYS A 76 -20.76 3.56 12.90
N ILE A 77 -19.53 3.26 12.47
CA ILE A 77 -19.27 2.68 11.15
C ILE A 77 -19.52 1.18 11.25
N ARG A 78 -20.32 0.66 10.31
CA ARG A 78 -20.66 -0.75 10.26
C ARG A 78 -19.37 -1.58 10.07
N PRO A 79 -19.21 -2.73 10.76
CA PRO A 79 -18.05 -3.59 10.59
C PRO A 79 -17.78 -3.98 9.12
N PHE A 80 -18.85 -4.15 8.34
CA PHE A 80 -18.77 -4.39 6.90
C PHE A 80 -18.00 -3.28 6.14
N THR A 81 -18.22 -2.01 6.47
CA THR A 81 -17.50 -0.88 5.87
C THR A 81 -16.02 -0.87 6.25
N ILE A 82 -15.70 -1.28 7.48
CA ILE A 82 -14.31 -1.45 7.94
C ILE A 82 -13.63 -2.58 7.15
N GLY A 83 -14.33 -3.69 6.91
CA GLY A 83 -13.85 -4.79 6.08
C GLY A 83 -13.57 -4.38 4.63
N ILE A 84 -14.47 -3.60 4.00
CA ILE A 84 -14.23 -3.05 2.66
C ILE A 84 -13.00 -2.12 2.67
N ALA A 85 -12.89 -1.25 3.67
CA ALA A 85 -11.74 -0.35 3.79
C ALA A 85 -10.43 -1.12 3.93
N PHE A 86 -10.43 -2.22 4.69
CA PHE A 86 -9.29 -3.13 4.77
C PHE A 86 -8.94 -3.74 3.42
N ILE A 87 -9.90 -4.32 2.70
CA ILE A 87 -9.65 -4.99 1.40
C ILE A 87 -9.06 -4.00 0.38
N LEU A 88 -9.54 -2.76 0.36
CA LEU A 88 -9.06 -1.73 -0.57
C LEU A 88 -7.71 -1.13 -0.17
N ALA A 89 -7.43 -1.00 1.14
CA ALA A 89 -6.19 -0.40 1.64
C ALA A 89 -5.06 -1.41 1.90
N PHE A 90 -5.37 -2.68 2.13
CA PHE A 90 -4.40 -3.74 2.38
C PHE A 90 -3.35 -3.87 1.27
N PRO A 91 -3.72 -3.98 -0.02
CA PRO A 91 -2.76 -4.16 -1.10
C PRO A 91 -2.08 -2.85 -1.55
N MET A 92 -2.28 -1.74 -0.83
CA MET A 92 -1.75 -0.42 -1.19
C MET A 92 -0.23 -0.36 -1.41
N PRO A 93 0.63 -1.05 -0.63
CA PRO A 93 2.06 -1.03 -0.91
C PRO A 93 2.40 -1.58 -2.31
N LEU A 94 1.71 -2.65 -2.72
CA LEU A 94 1.89 -3.27 -4.03
C LEU A 94 1.30 -2.39 -5.13
N TYR A 95 0.03 -1.99 -5.01
CA TYR A 95 -0.63 -1.17 -6.02
C TYR A 95 0.00 0.22 -6.15
N GLY A 96 0.44 0.81 -5.04
CA GLY A 96 1.17 2.07 -5.02
C GLY A 96 2.50 1.97 -5.76
N ALA A 97 3.26 0.89 -5.55
CA ALA A 97 4.49 0.64 -6.28
C ALA A 97 4.26 0.43 -7.79
N VAL A 98 3.30 -0.41 -8.16
CA VAL A 98 2.94 -0.69 -9.56
C VAL A 98 2.42 0.58 -10.25
N GLY A 99 1.51 1.32 -9.61
CA GLY A 99 0.96 2.56 -10.14
C GLY A 99 2.02 3.64 -10.29
N ALA A 100 2.88 3.84 -9.29
CA ALA A 100 3.96 4.82 -9.34
C ALA A 100 4.96 4.50 -10.46
N THR A 101 5.40 3.24 -10.57
CA THR A 101 6.33 2.82 -11.63
C THR A 101 5.71 2.87 -13.02
N ALA A 102 4.42 2.55 -13.17
CA ALA A 102 3.71 2.65 -14.44
C ALA A 102 3.55 4.11 -14.89
N LEU A 103 3.10 5.00 -14.00
CA LEU A 103 2.97 6.43 -14.30
C LEU A 103 4.33 7.07 -14.59
N TYR A 104 5.35 6.75 -13.79
CA TYR A 104 6.70 7.28 -13.99
C TYR A 104 7.32 6.78 -15.29
N GLY A 105 7.17 5.49 -15.60
CA GLY A 105 7.59 4.93 -16.88
C GLY A 105 6.88 5.57 -18.06
N GLN A 106 5.58 5.86 -17.94
CA GLN A 106 4.80 6.42 -19.03
C GLN A 106 5.09 7.91 -19.31
N PHE A 107 5.36 8.71 -18.26
CA PHE A 107 5.39 10.18 -18.38
C PHE A 107 6.75 10.83 -18.09
N VAL A 108 7.72 10.08 -17.55
CA VAL A 108 9.02 10.66 -17.12
C VAL A 108 10.21 9.96 -17.75
N MET A 109 10.15 8.64 -17.95
CA MET A 109 11.26 7.90 -18.56
C MET A 109 11.26 8.04 -20.08
N ASP A 110 12.45 8.07 -20.66
CA ASP A 110 12.64 8.17 -22.11
C ASP A 110 12.83 6.79 -22.73
N ARG A 111 12.26 6.58 -23.94
CA ARG A 111 12.60 5.40 -24.76
C ARG A 111 13.89 5.67 -25.50
N VAL A 112 14.92 4.88 -25.20
CA VAL A 112 16.25 5.02 -25.79
C VAL A 112 16.72 3.66 -26.34
N PRO A 113 17.35 3.62 -27.53
CA PRO A 113 18.02 2.41 -28.02
C PRO A 113 19.25 2.10 -27.17
N ALA A 114 19.46 0.82 -26.88
CA ALA A 114 20.60 0.30 -26.14
C ALA A 114 20.98 -1.10 -26.61
N GLU A 115 22.18 -1.53 -26.27
CA GLU A 115 22.68 -2.87 -26.53
C GLU A 115 22.99 -3.58 -25.21
N VAL A 116 22.69 -4.87 -25.10
CA VAL A 116 23.07 -5.67 -23.94
C VAL A 116 24.57 -5.95 -24.00
N SER A 117 25.35 -5.35 -23.11
CA SER A 117 26.82 -5.52 -23.07
C SER A 117 27.28 -6.60 -22.09
N ALA A 118 26.46 -6.91 -21.07
CA ALA A 118 26.71 -8.00 -20.14
C ALA A 118 25.41 -8.52 -19.53
N VAL A 119 25.40 -9.79 -19.16
CA VAL A 119 24.27 -10.45 -18.49
C VAL A 119 24.74 -10.95 -17.13
N GLY A 120 24.11 -10.45 -16.07
CA GLY A 120 24.30 -10.91 -14.71
C GLY A 120 23.40 -12.09 -14.36
N ALA A 121 23.71 -12.75 -13.24
CA ALA A 121 22.83 -13.78 -12.69
C ALA A 121 21.48 -13.16 -12.27
N ALA A 122 20.38 -13.85 -12.57
CA ALA A 122 19.07 -13.48 -12.06
C ALA A 122 19.02 -13.72 -10.53
N PRO A 123 18.57 -12.74 -9.71
CA PRO A 123 18.32 -12.97 -8.30
C PRO A 123 17.03 -13.80 -8.14
N GLY A 124 17.11 -15.11 -8.40
CA GLY A 124 15.98 -16.05 -8.28
C GLY A 124 15.04 -16.06 -9.50
N ARG A 125 13.71 -16.05 -9.25
CA ARG A 125 12.65 -16.09 -10.30
C ARG A 125 12.30 -14.71 -10.90
N GLY A 126 13.11 -13.69 -10.64
CA GLY A 126 12.89 -12.32 -11.10
C GLY A 126 13.46 -12.01 -12.49
N PRO A 127 13.31 -10.78 -12.99
CA PRO A 127 13.92 -10.34 -14.24
C PRO A 127 15.45 -10.46 -14.18
N TYR A 128 16.09 -10.69 -15.34
CA TYR A 128 17.55 -10.75 -15.41
C TYR A 128 18.14 -9.37 -15.16
N VAL A 129 19.28 -9.31 -14.48
CA VAL A 129 20.06 -8.08 -14.34
C VAL A 129 21.02 -8.02 -15.51
N VAL A 130 21.01 -6.92 -16.25
CA VAL A 130 21.87 -6.73 -17.43
C VAL A 130 22.59 -5.40 -17.35
N THR A 131 23.72 -5.30 -18.04
CA THR A 131 24.35 -4.01 -18.32
C THR A 131 23.98 -3.60 -19.74
N TYR A 132 23.43 -2.40 -19.87
CA TYR A 132 23.14 -1.77 -21.14
C TYR A 132 24.27 -0.84 -21.54
N ARG A 133 24.62 -0.85 -22.82
CA ARG A 133 25.46 0.16 -23.48
C ARG A 133 24.56 1.04 -24.33
N PHE A 134 24.60 2.34 -24.11
CA PHE A 134 23.80 3.32 -24.85
C PHE A 134 24.58 3.92 -26.03
N VAL A 135 23.87 4.59 -26.92
CA VAL A 135 24.44 5.25 -28.11
C VAL A 135 25.44 6.36 -27.75
N ASP A 136 25.25 7.01 -26.60
CA ASP A 136 26.17 8.00 -26.04
C ASP A 136 27.47 7.38 -25.45
N GLY A 137 27.62 6.06 -25.53
CA GLY A 137 28.77 5.30 -25.00
C GLY A 137 28.70 5.02 -23.50
N SER A 138 27.68 5.54 -22.79
CA SER A 138 27.48 5.28 -21.37
C SER A 138 27.02 3.84 -21.13
N THR A 139 27.29 3.33 -19.93
CA THR A 139 26.85 2.00 -19.51
C THR A 139 26.12 2.08 -18.18
N GLU A 140 24.99 1.38 -18.08
CA GLU A 140 24.19 1.34 -16.85
C GLU A 140 23.63 -0.06 -16.60
N ARG A 141 23.52 -0.44 -15.33
CA ARG A 141 22.88 -1.70 -14.93
C ARG A 141 21.38 -1.53 -14.83
N GLY A 142 20.64 -2.47 -15.38
CA GLY A 142 19.19 -2.45 -15.47
C GLY A 142 18.54 -3.82 -15.38
N THR A 143 17.22 -3.87 -15.65
CA THR A 143 16.42 -5.10 -15.64
C THR A 143 15.93 -5.48 -17.04
N TRP A 144 16.07 -6.76 -17.36
CA TRP A 144 15.51 -7.38 -18.55
C TRP A 144 14.20 -8.09 -18.21
N GLU A 145 13.09 -7.56 -18.74
CA GLU A 145 11.74 -7.94 -18.33
C GLU A 145 10.97 -8.68 -19.44
N TYR A 146 11.62 -9.14 -20.51
CA TYR A 146 10.95 -9.94 -21.54
C TYR A 146 10.61 -11.33 -21.01
N VAL A 147 9.31 -11.62 -20.99
CA VAL A 147 8.76 -12.92 -20.61
C VAL A 147 8.55 -13.76 -21.86
N SER A 148 8.86 -15.06 -21.79
CA SER A 148 8.60 -15.99 -22.90
C SER A 148 7.10 -16.02 -23.23
N PRO A 149 6.70 -15.87 -24.51
CA PRO A 149 5.29 -15.94 -24.91
C PRO A 149 4.66 -17.33 -24.68
N TYR A 150 5.47 -18.36 -24.44
CA TYR A 150 5.02 -19.75 -24.22
C TYR A 150 5.16 -20.21 -22.75
N GLY A 151 5.40 -19.30 -21.81
CA GLY A 151 5.42 -19.62 -20.38
C GLY A 151 4.02 -19.94 -19.85
N SER A 152 3.88 -21.07 -19.14
CA SER A 152 2.67 -21.41 -18.37
C SER A 152 2.31 -20.25 -17.43
N ARG A 153 1.01 -19.92 -17.34
CA ARG A 153 0.40 -18.77 -16.62
C ARG A 153 0.71 -18.66 -15.12
N GLY A 154 1.65 -19.42 -14.57
CA GLY A 154 2.11 -19.36 -13.18
C GLY A 154 3.63 -19.22 -12.98
N ASP A 155 4.44 -19.49 -14.01
CA ASP A 155 5.91 -19.37 -13.96
C ASP A 155 6.35 -18.48 -15.14
N ALA A 156 6.42 -17.16 -14.90
CA ALA A 156 6.98 -16.23 -15.86
C ALA A 156 8.48 -16.49 -16.01
N ASN A 157 8.85 -17.43 -16.87
CA ASN A 157 10.23 -17.64 -17.27
C ASN A 157 10.64 -16.48 -18.16
N TYR A 158 11.39 -15.53 -17.58
CA TYR A 158 12.07 -14.49 -18.36
C TYR A 158 12.97 -15.16 -19.39
N THR A 159 12.93 -14.68 -20.62
CA THR A 159 13.85 -15.17 -21.66
C THR A 159 15.23 -14.59 -21.38
N ALA A 160 16.26 -15.43 -21.26
CA ALA A 160 17.62 -14.93 -21.05
C ALA A 160 18.06 -14.07 -22.24
N PRO A 161 18.57 -12.86 -22.01
CA PRO A 161 19.12 -12.03 -23.09
C PRO A 161 20.47 -12.56 -23.57
N SER A 162 20.78 -12.29 -24.84
CA SER A 162 22.13 -12.48 -25.39
C SER A 162 22.92 -11.17 -25.33
N VAL A 163 24.23 -11.26 -25.12
CA VAL A 163 25.13 -10.11 -25.28
C VAL A 163 25.16 -9.73 -26.76
N GLY A 164 25.17 -8.43 -27.06
CA GLY A 164 25.07 -7.88 -28.41
C GLY A 164 23.64 -7.65 -28.90
N THR A 165 22.63 -8.05 -28.11
CA THR A 165 21.23 -7.80 -28.49
C THR A 165 20.90 -6.31 -28.41
N GLU A 166 20.47 -5.74 -29.53
CA GLU A 166 19.87 -4.40 -29.59
C GLU A 166 18.44 -4.42 -29.06
N VAL A 167 18.10 -3.43 -28.23
CA VAL A 167 16.82 -3.35 -27.55
C VAL A 167 16.45 -1.90 -27.24
N THR A 168 15.15 -1.61 -27.16
CA THR A 168 14.68 -0.33 -26.63
C THR A 168 14.45 -0.45 -25.13
N VAL A 169 15.03 0.47 -24.37
CA VAL A 169 14.87 0.53 -22.91
C VAL A 169 14.19 1.83 -22.50
N MET A 170 13.49 1.79 -21.38
CA MET A 170 13.09 2.98 -20.64
C MET A 170 14.30 3.41 -19.79
N ARG A 171 14.86 4.59 -20.07
CA ARG A 171 15.96 5.19 -19.29
C ARG A 171 15.40 6.39 -18.52
N ASP A 172 15.72 6.48 -17.24
CA ASP A 172 15.36 7.64 -16.44
C ASP A 172 16.41 8.74 -16.61
N PRO A 173 16.08 9.91 -17.18
CA PRO A 173 17.05 11.00 -17.36
C PRO A 173 17.60 11.54 -16.02
N ARG A 174 16.92 11.27 -14.90
CA ARG A 174 17.34 11.70 -13.55
C ARG A 174 18.09 10.62 -12.78
N GLY A 175 18.19 9.40 -13.31
CA GLY A 175 18.85 8.27 -12.65
C GLY A 175 18.19 7.83 -11.33
N VAL A 176 16.88 8.06 -11.14
CA VAL A 176 16.15 7.60 -9.95
C VAL A 176 15.84 6.11 -10.07
N LEU A 177 15.38 5.69 -11.25
CA LEU A 177 15.12 4.29 -11.57
C LEU A 177 16.21 3.71 -12.48
N PRO A 178 16.61 2.44 -12.27
CA PRO A 178 17.49 1.77 -13.22
C PRO A 178 16.77 1.60 -14.57
N PRO A 179 17.53 1.58 -15.68
CA PRO A 179 16.96 1.29 -16.98
C PRO A 179 16.32 -0.09 -17.02
N ARG A 180 15.25 -0.22 -17.81
CA ARG A 180 14.56 -1.50 -18.00
C ARG A 180 14.07 -1.64 -19.43
N THR A 181 13.91 -2.88 -19.91
CA THR A 181 13.31 -3.12 -21.24
C THR A 181 11.96 -2.43 -21.37
N ALA A 182 11.77 -1.67 -22.46
CA ALA A 182 10.52 -0.97 -22.71
C ALA A 182 9.43 -1.94 -23.15
N SER A 183 8.24 -1.85 -22.55
CA SER A 183 7.06 -2.54 -23.07
C SER A 183 6.64 -1.93 -24.42
N ARG A 184 5.82 -2.62 -25.21
CA ARG A 184 5.42 -2.11 -26.54
C ARG A 184 4.75 -0.73 -26.47
N THR A 185 3.97 -0.47 -25.43
CA THR A 185 3.12 0.73 -25.31
C THR A 185 3.65 1.81 -24.36
N GLU A 186 4.71 1.53 -23.59
CA GLU A 186 5.27 2.52 -22.66
C GLU A 186 5.83 3.76 -23.36
N GLY A 187 5.50 4.96 -22.88
CA GLY A 187 5.94 6.21 -23.48
C GLY A 187 5.27 6.54 -24.83
N THR A 188 4.23 5.80 -25.23
CA THR A 188 3.39 6.12 -26.39
C THR A 188 1.98 6.55 -25.95
N PRO A 189 1.20 7.29 -26.77
CA PRO A 189 -0.15 7.69 -26.41
C PRO A 189 -1.05 6.50 -26.00
N GLU A 190 -0.90 5.35 -26.66
CA GLU A 190 -1.67 4.13 -26.39
C GLU A 190 -1.40 3.56 -24.99
N GLY A 191 -0.19 3.72 -24.44
CA GLY A 191 0.18 3.27 -23.10
C GLY A 191 -0.42 4.08 -21.95
N THR A 192 -0.92 5.29 -22.23
CA THR A 192 -1.47 6.21 -21.22
C THR A 192 -2.63 5.59 -20.47
N THR A 193 -3.59 5.02 -21.21
CA THR A 193 -4.77 4.37 -20.63
C THR A 193 -4.37 3.19 -19.76
N SER A 194 -3.42 2.36 -20.22
CA SER A 194 -2.92 1.23 -19.44
C SER A 194 -2.24 1.68 -18.14
N ALA A 195 -1.40 2.72 -18.19
CA ALA A 195 -0.74 3.27 -17.01
C ALA A 195 -1.75 3.78 -15.96
N LEU A 196 -2.80 4.48 -16.42
CA LEU A 196 -3.88 4.95 -15.54
C LEU A 196 -4.69 3.80 -14.95
N LEU A 197 -4.99 2.76 -15.73
CA LEU A 197 -5.68 1.56 -15.23
C LEU A 197 -4.85 0.86 -14.14
N TYR A 198 -3.53 0.74 -14.32
CA TYR A 198 -2.65 0.18 -13.29
C TYR A 198 -2.55 1.06 -12.03
N ALA A 199 -2.66 2.38 -12.16
CA ALA A 199 -2.66 3.31 -11.03
C ALA A 199 -4.01 3.39 -10.30
N THR A 200 -5.11 3.02 -10.95
CA THR A 200 -6.47 3.18 -10.41
C THR A 200 -6.68 2.53 -9.04
N PRO A 201 -6.24 1.28 -8.78
CA PRO A 201 -6.37 0.67 -7.46
C PRO A 201 -5.62 1.45 -6.36
N ALA A 202 -4.46 2.02 -6.68
CA ALA A 202 -3.69 2.83 -5.74
C ALA A 202 -4.39 4.16 -5.42
N LEU A 203 -4.99 4.79 -6.43
CA LEU A 203 -5.78 6.02 -6.25
C LEU A 203 -7.00 5.75 -5.36
N LEU A 204 -7.75 4.68 -5.63
CA LEU A 204 -8.90 4.27 -4.81
C LEU A 204 -8.50 3.98 -3.37
N GLY A 205 -7.43 3.21 -3.16
CA GLY A 205 -6.93 2.92 -1.82
C GLY A 205 -6.44 4.18 -1.09
N THR A 206 -5.91 5.17 -1.80
CA THR A 206 -5.50 6.47 -1.22
C THR A 206 -6.71 7.28 -0.74
N VAL A 207 -7.81 7.28 -1.52
CA VAL A 207 -9.07 7.92 -1.12
C VAL A 207 -9.65 7.26 0.12
N VAL A 208 -9.71 5.92 0.14
CA VAL A 208 -10.18 5.15 1.30
C VAL A 208 -9.31 5.42 2.53
N LEU A 209 -7.98 5.41 2.38
CA LEU A 209 -7.05 5.69 3.47
C LEU A 209 -7.24 7.11 4.02
N SER A 210 -7.44 8.09 3.15
CA SER A 210 -7.70 9.48 3.55
C SER A 210 -8.99 9.60 4.37
N ALA A 211 -10.04 8.89 3.97
CA ALA A 211 -11.29 8.83 4.74
C ALA A 211 -11.10 8.15 6.11
N VAL A 212 -10.32 7.06 6.18
CA VAL A 212 -9.95 6.41 7.45
C VAL A 212 -9.17 7.35 8.35
N ILE A 213 -8.13 8.03 7.83
CA ILE A 213 -7.32 8.99 8.58
C ILE A 213 -8.19 10.14 9.10
N ALA A 214 -9.03 10.73 8.25
CA ALA A 214 -9.96 11.77 8.66
C ALA A 214 -10.89 11.28 9.78
N SER A 215 -11.42 10.05 9.68
CA SER A 215 -12.24 9.46 10.74
C SER A 215 -11.47 9.24 12.04
N VAL A 216 -10.21 8.80 11.98
CA VAL A 216 -9.38 8.51 13.16
C VAL A 216 -9.02 9.81 13.90
N LEU A 217 -8.66 10.86 13.17
CA LEU A 217 -8.18 12.13 13.72
C LEU A 217 -9.30 13.02 14.27
N THR A 218 -10.52 12.92 13.73
CA THR A 218 -11.62 13.83 14.11
C THR A 218 -12.44 13.38 15.32
N ARG A 219 -12.23 12.16 15.86
CA ARG A 219 -13.15 11.60 16.88
C ARG A 219 -12.60 11.53 18.30
N ARG A 220 -13.51 11.52 19.29
CA ARG A 220 -13.20 11.34 20.72
C ARG A 220 -13.38 9.90 21.25
N ARG A 221 -14.14 9.02 20.56
CA ARG A 221 -14.37 7.60 20.94
C ARG A 221 -14.10 6.65 19.76
N SER A 222 -13.41 5.53 20.00
CA SER A 222 -13.04 4.52 18.98
C SER A 222 -13.86 3.23 19.11
N PHE A 223 -13.89 2.42 18.05
CA PHE A 223 -14.64 1.15 17.99
C PHE A 223 -14.30 0.19 19.15
N ILE A 224 -13.01 0.02 19.48
CA ILE A 224 -12.55 -0.83 20.59
C ILE A 224 -13.18 -0.41 21.92
N THR A 225 -13.35 0.89 22.17
CA THR A 225 -13.87 1.39 23.46
C THR A 225 -15.37 1.18 23.63
N ASP A 226 -16.10 0.94 22.53
CA ASP A 226 -17.55 0.66 22.56
C ASP A 226 -17.83 -0.85 22.58
N SER A 227 -17.04 -1.66 21.84
CA SER A 227 -17.22 -3.12 21.80
C SER A 227 -16.80 -3.84 23.08
N SER A 228 -16.02 -3.21 23.96
CA SER A 228 -15.60 -3.76 25.26
C SER A 228 -16.58 -3.47 26.40
N ARG A 229 -17.69 -2.74 26.15
CA ARG A 229 -18.75 -2.57 27.14
C ARG A 229 -19.64 -3.81 27.14
N PRO A 230 -19.71 -4.58 28.26
CA PRO A 230 -20.71 -5.63 28.38
C PRO A 230 -22.11 -5.01 28.23
N GLY A 231 -22.95 -5.66 27.43
CA GLY A 231 -24.23 -5.11 26.99
C GLY A 231 -25.12 -4.67 28.14
N VAL A 232 -25.49 -3.39 28.15
CA VAL A 232 -26.80 -3.02 28.68
C VAL A 232 -27.79 -3.34 27.56
N SER A 233 -28.32 -4.56 27.61
CA SER A 233 -29.44 -4.97 26.77
C SER A 233 -30.61 -4.02 27.03
N PRO A 234 -31.16 -3.30 26.03
CA PRO A 234 -32.35 -2.48 26.21
C PRO A 234 -33.58 -3.38 26.18
N ALA A 235 -33.74 -4.19 27.22
CA ALA A 235 -34.89 -5.06 27.43
C ALA A 235 -35.18 -5.20 28.93
N ALA A 236 -35.46 -4.07 29.57
CA ALA A 236 -36.06 -4.00 30.91
C ALA A 236 -36.74 -2.63 31.08
N ALA A 237 -37.66 -2.30 30.17
CA ALA A 237 -38.55 -1.16 30.28
C ALA A 237 -39.95 -1.64 29.86
N GLY A 238 -40.55 -2.45 30.72
CA GLY A 238 -41.85 -3.06 30.45
C GLY A 238 -42.18 -4.16 31.44
N ASP A 239 -42.21 -3.81 32.73
CA ASP A 239 -43.04 -4.48 33.74
C ASP A 239 -43.01 -3.61 35.00
N ALA A 240 -43.85 -2.57 35.00
CA ALA A 240 -44.22 -1.87 36.23
C ALA A 240 -45.46 -2.58 36.80
N PRO A 241 -45.47 -2.97 38.09
CA PRO A 241 -46.59 -3.66 38.69
C PRO A 241 -47.81 -2.73 38.80
N SER A 242 -48.96 -3.24 38.35
CA SER A 242 -50.28 -2.61 38.47
C SER A 242 -50.58 -2.29 39.94
N ALA A 243 -50.78 -1.01 40.26
CA ALA A 243 -51.28 -0.59 41.56
C ALA A 243 -52.77 -1.00 41.73
N PRO A 244 -53.19 -1.53 42.89
CA PRO A 244 -54.59 -1.83 43.15
C PRO A 244 -55.39 -0.54 43.35
N GLY A 245 -56.46 -0.38 42.58
CA GLY A 245 -57.40 0.74 42.71
C GLY A 245 -58.25 0.63 43.99
N PRO A 246 -58.66 1.78 44.58
CA PRO A 246 -59.48 1.78 45.79
C PRO A 246 -60.92 1.35 45.50
N SER A 247 -61.43 0.49 46.39
CA SER A 247 -62.81 0.08 46.53
C SER A 247 -63.75 1.25 46.84
N SER A 248 -64.90 1.27 46.18
CA SER A 248 -66.11 2.01 46.57
C SER A 248 -67.26 1.04 46.76
#